data_AF-A0A9E0UE71-F1
#
_entry.id   AF-A0A9E0UE71-F1
#
_cell.length_a   1.000
_cell.length_b   1.000
_cell.length_c   1.000
_cell.angle_alpha   90.00
_cell.angle_beta   90.00
_cell.angle_gamma   90.00
#
_symmetry.space_group_name_H-M   'P 1'
#
loop_
_entity.id
_entity.type
_entity.pdbx_description
1 polymer ?
#
loop_
_entity_poly.entity_id
_entity_poly.type
_entity_poly.pdbx_seq_one_letter_code
_entity_poly.pdbx_strand_id
1 'polypeptide(L)'
;MELRSLALALLLVPAALAAQSSPASSSDPLLDPARAERGYVGAAVCGECHPKELDLWKGSYHDLAMKEATADTVLGDFDDAELSAHGVSSRFFRRDGQFLVHTDGPDGELRDYPIRYTFGWYPLQQYLIEFPGGRLQCLGLAWDSRPREQGGQRWFHLYQGESMDHSNPLHWTAPDQTWNYQCADCHSTDLQKRYDPERDAYDTRYAEINVACETCHGPGSKHLDWARAAAAKAVQGGEGAAEPENGGADPTRGLLVDLSDRDGGQWQIDPQTVKPVRSVPRSSHTQTETCAQCHSRRGRIWEELTPGAPLHQGFRLALLEPSLYFPDGQIKDEVYVFGSFIQSRMYHQGVVCGDCHEPHSLKLRAEGNGVCARCHVAARYDTPEHHHHPAGTAGAVCVACHMAQRYYMVVDERADHSMRVPRPDLAAALGTPDACTGCHQDKGAAWSAEAVAGWYPDSAYRGRHFGEALHSADVGAPDAAGRLLALAGDGTQPAIARASALDRLRDGPAPESLVTVPLLLADQDAQVRAEAVRFLELADLRTRIDLLWP
;
A
#
# COMPACT_ATOMS: atom_id res chain seq x y z
N MET A 1 -82.36 9.47 -47.72
CA MET A 1 -82.67 8.92 -46.39
C MET A 1 -81.55 7.98 -46.01
N GLU A 2 -80.98 8.19 -44.82
CA GLU A 2 -80.15 7.24 -44.05
C GLU A 2 -78.74 6.93 -44.62
N LEU A 3 -77.64 7.53 -44.13
CA LEU A 3 -76.94 7.37 -42.82
C LEU A 3 -75.98 6.16 -42.84
N ARG A 4 -74.67 6.41 -43.03
CA ARG A 4 -73.57 6.46 -42.02
C ARG A 4 -73.18 5.09 -41.46
N SER A 5 -71.92 4.72 -41.19
CA SER A 5 -70.56 5.22 -41.45
C SER A 5 -69.64 4.14 -40.87
N LEU A 6 -68.54 3.80 -41.56
CA LEU A 6 -67.45 2.98 -41.04
C LEU A 6 -66.77 3.68 -39.85
N ALA A 7 -66.56 2.96 -38.74
CA ALA A 7 -65.68 3.38 -37.65
C ALA A 7 -64.36 2.61 -37.74
N LEU A 8 -63.30 3.34 -38.08
CA LEU A 8 -61.90 2.92 -38.04
C LEU A 8 -61.39 3.13 -36.60
N ALA A 9 -61.04 2.06 -35.88
CA ALA A 9 -60.47 2.15 -34.55
C ALA A 9 -58.96 2.47 -34.66
N LEU A 10 -58.57 3.69 -34.29
CA LEU A 10 -57.16 4.05 -34.06
C LEU A 10 -56.67 3.38 -32.76
N LEU A 11 -55.68 2.50 -32.88
CA LEU A 11 -54.86 2.04 -31.76
C LEU A 11 -53.78 3.11 -31.50
N LEU A 12 -53.96 3.89 -30.43
CA LEU A 12 -52.93 4.74 -29.85
C LEU A 12 -51.97 3.86 -29.04
N VAL A 13 -50.76 3.66 -29.55
CA VAL A 13 -49.63 3.13 -28.78
C VAL A 13 -49.00 4.31 -28.02
N PRO A 14 -48.87 4.27 -26.68
CA PRO A 14 -48.13 5.31 -25.97
C PRO A 14 -46.64 5.13 -26.25
N ALA A 15 -46.03 6.15 -26.84
CA ALA A 15 -44.59 6.26 -26.93
C ALA A 15 -44.02 6.37 -25.50
N ALA A 16 -43.40 5.30 -25.02
CA ALA A 16 -42.58 5.36 -23.82
C ALA A 16 -41.38 6.26 -24.12
N LEU A 17 -41.38 7.48 -23.58
CA LEU A 17 -40.16 8.26 -23.46
C LEU A 17 -39.21 7.47 -22.57
N ALA A 18 -38.18 6.87 -23.16
CA ALA A 18 -37.01 6.43 -22.43
C ALA A 18 -36.39 7.68 -21.78
N ALA A 19 -36.58 7.81 -20.47
CA ALA A 19 -35.81 8.75 -19.66
C ALA A 19 -34.34 8.36 -19.80
N GLN A 20 -33.59 9.13 -20.58
CA GLN A 20 -32.14 9.11 -20.52
C GLN A 20 -31.78 9.57 -19.11
N SER A 21 -31.45 8.62 -18.24
CA SER A 21 -30.77 8.91 -16.99
C SER A 21 -29.39 9.45 -17.34
N SER A 22 -29.27 10.78 -17.39
CA SER A 22 -27.97 11.43 -17.34
C SER A 22 -27.23 10.91 -16.11
N PRO A 23 -25.94 10.53 -16.21
CA PRO A 23 -25.17 10.19 -15.03
C PRO A 23 -25.14 11.42 -14.14
N ALA A 24 -25.48 11.24 -12.85
CA ALA A 24 -25.38 12.31 -11.88
C ALA A 24 -23.97 12.90 -11.95
N SER A 25 -23.90 14.17 -12.38
CA SER A 25 -22.73 15.01 -12.18
C SER A 25 -22.35 14.90 -10.71
N SER A 26 -21.19 14.32 -10.39
CA SER A 26 -20.75 14.26 -9.01
C SER A 26 -20.71 15.69 -8.46
N SER A 27 -21.27 15.89 -7.26
CA SER A 27 -21.25 17.15 -6.52
C SER A 27 -19.87 17.50 -5.97
N ASP A 28 -18.87 16.65 -6.18
CA ASP A 28 -17.56 16.81 -5.58
C ASP A 28 -16.76 17.95 -6.26
N PRO A 29 -16.43 19.03 -5.53
CA PRO A 29 -15.69 20.16 -6.08
C PRO A 29 -14.22 19.82 -6.42
N LEU A 30 -13.69 18.70 -5.94
CA LEU A 30 -12.31 18.26 -6.17
C LEU A 30 -12.16 17.36 -7.40
N LEU A 31 -13.26 16.93 -8.05
CA LEU A 31 -13.16 16.26 -9.34
C LEU A 31 -12.53 17.18 -10.38
N ASP A 32 -11.47 16.70 -11.04
CA ASP A 32 -10.80 17.45 -12.08
C ASP A 32 -11.66 17.49 -13.35
N PRO A 33 -12.11 18.67 -13.82
CA PRO A 33 -12.81 18.78 -15.10
C PRO A 33 -11.92 18.36 -16.29
N ALA A 34 -10.59 18.48 -16.17
CA ALA A 34 -9.64 18.15 -17.24
C ALA A 34 -9.19 16.67 -17.24
N ARG A 35 -9.75 15.80 -16.38
CA ARG A 35 -9.34 14.38 -16.32
C ARG A 35 -9.48 13.63 -17.64
N ALA A 36 -10.51 13.96 -18.43
CA ALA A 36 -10.76 13.35 -19.73
C ALA A 36 -9.66 13.70 -20.75
N GLU A 37 -9.08 14.91 -20.66
CA GLU A 37 -7.96 15.34 -21.53
C GLU A 37 -6.69 14.53 -21.24
N ARG A 38 -6.53 14.06 -19.99
CA ARG A 38 -5.46 13.13 -19.58
C ARG A 38 -5.79 11.66 -19.83
N GLY A 39 -6.98 11.37 -20.38
CA GLY A 39 -7.39 10.04 -20.80
C GLY A 39 -8.07 9.19 -19.72
N TYR A 40 -8.43 9.77 -18.58
CA TYR A 40 -9.18 9.07 -17.53
C TYR A 40 -10.67 9.04 -17.83
N VAL A 41 -11.24 7.84 -17.86
CA VAL A 41 -12.65 7.60 -18.23
C VAL A 41 -13.53 7.22 -17.04
N GLY A 42 -12.93 6.85 -15.90
CA GLY A 42 -13.60 6.49 -14.65
C GLY A 42 -14.07 5.04 -14.59
N ALA A 43 -14.13 4.51 -13.36
CA ALA A 43 -14.47 3.10 -13.10
C ALA A 43 -15.83 2.67 -13.67
N ALA A 44 -16.81 3.58 -13.74
CA ALA A 44 -18.12 3.31 -14.30
C ALA A 44 -18.06 2.84 -15.77
N VAL A 45 -17.17 3.44 -16.58
CA VAL A 45 -16.97 3.07 -17.99
C VAL A 45 -16.32 1.69 -18.09
N CYS A 46 -15.34 1.38 -17.22
CA CYS A 46 -14.75 0.05 -17.14
C CYS A 46 -15.81 -1.03 -16.87
N GLY A 47 -16.77 -0.68 -16.00
CA GLY A 47 -17.90 -1.51 -15.60
C GLY A 47 -18.82 -2.00 -16.71
N GLU A 48 -18.90 -1.26 -17.83
CA GLU A 48 -19.76 -1.62 -18.96
C GLU A 48 -19.30 -2.93 -19.63
N CYS A 49 -17.99 -3.20 -19.63
CA CYS A 49 -17.38 -4.41 -20.19
C CYS A 49 -16.85 -5.38 -19.13
N HIS A 50 -16.50 -4.89 -17.94
CA HIS A 50 -15.90 -5.65 -16.84
C HIS A 50 -16.78 -5.65 -15.57
N PRO A 51 -18.04 -6.15 -15.65
CA PRO A 51 -18.96 -6.09 -14.52
C PRO A 51 -18.48 -6.92 -13.33
N LYS A 52 -17.78 -8.03 -13.58
CA LYS A 52 -17.27 -8.91 -12.53
C LYS A 52 -16.20 -8.22 -11.69
N GLU A 53 -15.21 -7.60 -12.34
CA GLU A 53 -14.14 -6.88 -11.67
C GLU A 53 -14.68 -5.63 -10.95
N LEU A 54 -15.65 -4.93 -11.55
CA LEU A 54 -16.33 -3.81 -10.90
C LEU A 54 -17.08 -4.27 -9.63
N ASP A 55 -17.80 -5.40 -9.69
CA ASP A 55 -18.54 -5.93 -8.55
C ASP A 55 -17.61 -6.40 -7.42
N LEU A 56 -16.40 -6.88 -7.75
CA LEU A 56 -15.38 -7.19 -6.76
C LEU A 56 -14.77 -5.93 -6.12
N TRP A 57 -14.55 -4.88 -6.92
CA TRP A 57 -14.00 -3.62 -6.44
C TRP A 57 -14.97 -2.82 -5.58
N LYS A 58 -16.26 -2.79 -5.94
CA LYS A 58 -17.29 -2.09 -5.16
C LYS A 58 -17.37 -2.64 -3.74
N GLY A 59 -17.25 -1.76 -2.75
CA GLY A 59 -17.23 -2.13 -1.33
C GLY A 59 -15.91 -2.75 -0.85
N SER A 60 -14.88 -2.85 -1.70
CA SER A 60 -13.52 -3.12 -1.25
C SER A 60 -12.97 -1.93 -0.46
N TYR A 61 -11.90 -2.14 0.30
CA TYR A 61 -11.26 -1.04 1.03
C TYR A 61 -10.55 -0.03 0.10
N HIS A 62 -10.30 -0.37 -1.17
CA HIS A 62 -9.84 0.60 -2.16
C HIS A 62 -10.97 1.53 -2.61
N ASP A 63 -12.16 0.98 -2.84
CA ASP A 63 -13.37 1.78 -3.12
C ASP A 63 -13.76 2.64 -1.91
N LEU A 64 -13.63 2.11 -0.70
CA LEU A 64 -14.00 2.77 0.55
C LEU A 64 -12.87 3.59 1.18
N ALA A 65 -11.71 3.70 0.51
CA ALA A 65 -10.54 4.40 1.03
C ALA A 65 -10.82 5.87 1.39
N MET A 66 -11.72 6.51 0.62
CA MET A 66 -12.26 7.83 0.89
C MET A 66 -13.65 7.96 0.23
N LYS A 67 -14.60 8.58 0.92
CA LYS A 67 -15.96 8.86 0.43
C LYS A 67 -16.46 10.21 0.94
N GLU A 68 -17.42 10.82 0.25
CA GLU A 68 -18.20 11.92 0.83
C GLU A 68 -18.88 11.46 2.13
N ALA A 69 -18.93 12.32 3.14
CA ALA A 69 -19.56 12.02 4.41
C ALA A 69 -21.09 12.05 4.29
N THR A 70 -21.73 10.88 4.30
CA THR A 70 -23.18 10.69 4.22
C THR A 70 -23.64 9.72 5.29
N ALA A 71 -24.95 9.56 5.44
CA ALA A 71 -25.51 8.57 6.37
C ALA A 71 -25.11 7.12 6.05
N ASP A 72 -24.71 6.83 4.80
CA ASP A 72 -24.34 5.48 4.37
C ASP A 72 -22.82 5.22 4.51
N THR A 73 -22.01 6.27 4.60
CA THR A 73 -20.53 6.17 4.60
C THR A 73 -19.90 6.49 5.95
N VAL A 74 -20.57 7.27 6.79
CA VAL A 74 -20.12 7.57 8.16
C VAL A 74 -20.44 6.41 9.07
N LEU A 75 -19.39 5.76 9.60
CA LEU A 75 -19.48 4.65 10.54
C LEU A 75 -19.50 5.11 12.01
N GLY A 76 -19.00 6.32 12.28
CA GLY A 76 -18.85 6.86 13.62
C GLY A 76 -20.15 7.29 14.27
N ASP A 77 -20.15 7.32 15.60
CA ASP A 77 -21.28 7.81 16.38
C ASP A 77 -21.28 9.34 16.43
N PHE A 78 -22.25 9.97 15.75
CA PHE A 78 -22.50 11.41 15.75
C PHE A 78 -23.83 11.74 16.45
N ASP A 79 -24.25 10.96 17.44
CA ASP A 79 -25.41 11.22 18.31
C ASP A 79 -25.00 11.91 19.61
N ASP A 80 -24.34 13.09 19.48
CA ASP A 80 -23.76 13.86 20.59
C ASP A 80 -22.70 13.09 21.41
N ALA A 81 -21.97 12.18 20.75
CA ALA A 81 -20.87 11.44 21.38
C ALA A 81 -19.71 12.38 21.75
N GLU A 82 -19.09 12.15 22.90
CA GLU A 82 -17.97 12.95 23.40
C GLU A 82 -16.71 12.10 23.63
N LEU A 83 -15.55 12.71 23.38
CA LEU A 83 -14.25 12.16 23.71
C LEU A 83 -13.37 13.28 24.25
N SER A 84 -12.78 13.07 25.42
CA SER A 84 -11.76 13.96 25.96
C SER A 84 -10.37 13.37 25.75
N ALA A 85 -9.49 14.12 25.09
CA ALA A 85 -8.09 13.76 24.87
C ALA A 85 -7.24 15.03 24.89
N HIS A 86 -6.01 14.95 25.39
CA HIS A 86 -5.06 16.07 25.40
C HIS A 86 -5.57 17.38 26.05
N GLY A 87 -6.51 17.27 27.00
CA GLY A 87 -7.12 18.44 27.67
C GLY A 87 -8.23 19.12 26.87
N VAL A 88 -8.58 18.59 25.69
CA VAL A 88 -9.69 19.05 24.85
C VAL A 88 -10.85 18.05 24.95
N SER A 89 -12.07 18.56 25.06
CA SER A 89 -13.29 17.74 24.98
C SER A 89 -13.96 17.97 23.65
N SER A 90 -13.91 16.96 22.77
CA SER A 90 -14.48 17.02 21.43
C SER A 90 -15.85 16.34 21.40
N ARG A 91 -16.81 16.93 20.69
CA ARG A 91 -18.18 16.39 20.55
C ARG A 91 -18.52 16.15 19.08
N PHE A 92 -19.03 14.96 18.76
CA PHE A 92 -19.45 14.56 17.41
C PHE A 92 -20.97 14.56 17.33
N PHE A 93 -21.54 15.36 16.43
CA PHE A 93 -22.98 15.56 16.37
C PHE A 93 -23.48 15.84 14.95
N ARG A 94 -24.80 15.83 14.77
CA ARG A 94 -25.45 16.18 13.50
C ARG A 94 -26.23 17.49 13.63
N ARG A 95 -26.14 18.34 12.61
CA ARG A 95 -26.94 19.57 12.50
C ARG A 95 -27.30 19.82 11.04
N ASP A 96 -28.57 20.11 10.77
CA ASP A 96 -29.08 20.40 9.43
C ASP A 96 -28.72 19.33 8.37
N GLY A 97 -28.70 18.06 8.79
CA GLY A 97 -28.35 16.93 7.94
C GLY A 97 -26.85 16.70 7.73
N GLN A 98 -25.99 17.59 8.22
CA GLN A 98 -24.52 17.48 8.16
C GLN A 98 -23.95 16.80 9.39
N PHE A 99 -22.77 16.20 9.24
CA PHE A 99 -21.95 15.67 10.34
C PHE A 99 -20.95 16.75 10.77
N LEU A 100 -20.80 16.97 12.08
CA LEU A 100 -19.92 17.99 12.63
C LEU A 100 -19.12 17.44 13.82
N VAL A 101 -17.95 18.04 14.04
CA VAL A 101 -17.18 17.91 15.27
C VAL A 101 -17.04 19.28 15.92
N HIS A 102 -17.29 19.37 17.22
CA HIS A 102 -16.91 20.51 18.05
C HIS A 102 -15.56 20.20 18.67
N THR A 103 -14.48 20.89 18.27
CA THR A 103 -13.11 20.67 18.78
C THR A 103 -12.27 21.93 18.64
N ASP A 104 -11.07 21.93 19.20
CA ASP A 104 -10.11 23.02 19.12
C ASP A 104 -9.56 23.24 17.71
N GLY A 105 -9.34 24.51 17.36
CA GLY A 105 -8.76 24.93 16.10
C GLY A 105 -7.27 25.25 16.18
N PRO A 106 -6.70 25.90 15.14
CA PRO A 106 -5.27 26.25 15.12
C PRO A 106 -4.85 27.28 16.19
N ASP A 107 -5.82 27.93 16.82
CA ASP A 107 -5.64 28.89 17.92
C ASP A 107 -6.08 28.33 19.28
N GLY A 108 -6.40 27.03 19.36
CA GLY A 108 -6.84 26.37 20.58
C GLY A 108 -8.31 26.59 20.96
N GLU A 109 -9.02 27.45 20.25
CA GLU A 109 -10.41 27.76 20.56
C GLU A 109 -11.35 26.72 19.95
N LEU A 110 -12.36 26.30 20.73
CA LEU A 110 -13.34 25.29 20.31
C LEU A 110 -14.32 25.86 19.28
N ARG A 111 -14.53 25.13 18.18
CA ARG A 111 -15.47 25.49 17.12
C ARG A 111 -16.13 24.26 16.52
N ASP A 112 -17.25 24.50 15.84
CA ASP A 112 -17.93 23.47 15.05
C ASP A 112 -17.31 23.41 13.65
N TYR A 113 -16.80 22.24 13.28
CA TYR A 113 -16.24 21.95 11.96
C TYR A 113 -17.12 20.94 11.23
N PRO A 114 -17.60 21.24 10.01
CA PRO A 114 -18.31 20.27 9.20
C PRO A 114 -17.35 19.20 8.68
N ILE A 115 -17.78 17.94 8.77
CA ILE A 115 -17.07 16.81 8.21
C ILE A 115 -17.42 16.68 6.74
N ARG A 116 -16.41 16.71 5.87
CA ARG A 116 -16.60 16.66 4.42
C ARG A 116 -16.46 15.23 3.87
N TYR A 117 -15.44 14.51 4.31
CA TYR A 117 -15.14 13.16 3.82
C TYR A 117 -14.90 12.18 4.97
N THR A 118 -15.26 10.92 4.74
CA THR A 118 -14.79 9.78 5.52
C THR A 118 -13.46 9.31 4.92
N PHE A 119 -12.51 8.91 5.76
CA PHE A 119 -11.18 8.48 5.35
C PHE A 119 -10.81 7.17 6.05
N GLY A 120 -10.59 6.12 5.27
CA GLY A 120 -10.52 4.75 5.78
C GLY A 120 -11.89 4.14 6.09
N TRP A 121 -11.88 2.85 6.44
CA TRP A 121 -13.10 2.05 6.65
C TRP A 121 -12.96 1.05 7.80
N TYR A 122 -11.98 0.16 7.72
CA TYR A 122 -11.69 -0.87 8.72
C TYR A 122 -10.18 -1.04 8.87
N PRO A 123 -9.66 -1.21 10.11
CA PRO A 123 -10.38 -1.30 11.39
C PRO A 123 -10.74 0.05 12.02
N LEU A 124 -10.41 1.16 11.36
CA LEU A 124 -10.75 2.50 11.82
C LEU A 124 -11.17 3.41 10.66
N GLN A 125 -11.94 4.44 10.99
CA GLN A 125 -12.34 5.51 10.08
C GLN A 125 -11.99 6.86 10.70
N GLN A 126 -11.22 7.66 9.97
CA GLN A 126 -10.96 9.06 10.24
C GLN A 126 -11.88 9.94 9.40
N TYR A 127 -11.81 11.25 9.64
CA TYR A 127 -12.65 12.23 8.97
C TYR A 127 -11.84 13.45 8.53
N LEU A 128 -12.18 13.99 7.36
CA LEU A 128 -11.51 15.14 6.77
C LEU A 128 -12.39 16.39 6.85
N ILE A 129 -11.75 17.51 7.19
CA ILE A 129 -12.37 18.83 7.33
C ILE A 129 -11.75 19.78 6.31
N GLU A 130 -12.59 20.54 5.61
CA GLU A 130 -12.13 21.63 4.74
C GLU A 130 -11.59 22.80 5.57
N PHE A 131 -10.42 23.28 5.18
CA PHE A 131 -9.71 24.36 5.84
C PHE A 131 -9.25 25.43 4.83
N PRO A 132 -9.02 26.69 5.26
CA PRO A 132 -8.56 27.74 4.36
C PRO A 132 -7.33 27.36 3.53
N GLY A 133 -7.22 27.96 2.34
CA GLY A 133 -6.15 27.64 1.39
C GLY A 133 -6.32 26.30 0.68
N GLY A 134 -7.53 25.75 0.61
CA GLY A 134 -7.82 24.50 -0.11
C GLY A 134 -7.29 23.23 0.58
N ARG A 135 -6.95 23.33 1.87
CA ARG A 135 -6.47 22.21 2.67
C ARG A 135 -7.64 21.32 3.08
N LEU A 136 -7.43 20.02 3.04
CA LEU A 136 -8.21 19.04 3.79
C LEU A 136 -7.36 18.57 4.96
N GLN A 137 -7.90 18.74 6.17
CA GLN A 137 -7.21 18.36 7.41
C GLN A 137 -7.78 17.07 7.97
N CYS A 138 -6.89 16.14 8.33
CA CYS A 138 -7.26 14.85 8.90
C CYS A 138 -7.33 14.94 10.43
N LEU A 139 -8.48 14.59 11.01
CA LEU A 139 -8.60 14.54 12.47
C LEU A 139 -7.69 13.48 13.08
N GLY A 140 -7.01 13.84 14.18
CA GLY A 140 -6.33 12.87 15.05
C GLY A 140 -7.30 11.98 15.85
N LEU A 141 -8.59 12.28 15.79
CA LEU A 141 -9.70 11.52 16.38
C LEU A 141 -10.26 10.56 15.32
N ALA A 142 -10.35 9.28 15.67
CA ALA A 142 -10.82 8.23 14.77
C ALA A 142 -11.92 7.38 15.43
N TRP A 143 -12.77 6.78 14.60
CA TRP A 143 -13.73 5.77 15.01
C TRP A 143 -13.15 4.38 14.85
N ASP A 144 -13.19 3.57 15.90
CA ASP A 144 -12.84 2.14 15.85
C ASP A 144 -14.03 1.38 15.26
N SER A 145 -13.94 0.99 14.00
CA SER A 145 -15.04 0.34 13.28
C SER A 145 -15.10 -1.17 13.51
N ARG A 146 -14.20 -1.72 14.33
CA ARG A 146 -14.25 -3.14 14.71
C ARG A 146 -15.51 -3.45 15.51
N PRO A 147 -15.93 -4.72 15.54
CA PRO A 147 -17.04 -5.15 16.38
C PRO A 147 -16.82 -4.87 17.87
N ARG A 148 -17.92 -4.70 18.64
CA ARG A 148 -17.85 -4.40 20.08
C ARG A 148 -17.15 -5.49 20.88
N GLU A 149 -17.30 -6.74 20.48
CA GLU A 149 -16.62 -7.90 21.08
C GLU A 149 -15.09 -7.86 20.94
N GLN A 150 -14.57 -7.08 19.99
CA GLN A 150 -13.13 -6.80 19.83
C GLN A 150 -12.71 -5.48 20.50
N GLY A 151 -13.61 -4.84 21.26
CA GLY A 151 -13.39 -3.55 21.90
C GLY A 151 -13.55 -2.34 20.97
N GLY A 152 -14.16 -2.52 19.79
CA GLY A 152 -14.46 -1.44 18.85
C GLY A 152 -15.81 -0.75 19.09
N GLN A 153 -16.30 -0.06 18.07
CA GLN A 153 -17.45 0.85 18.10
C GLN A 153 -17.30 1.97 19.14
N ARG A 154 -16.17 2.69 19.07
CA ARG A 154 -15.85 3.80 19.97
C ARG A 154 -14.93 4.82 19.31
N TRP A 155 -15.02 6.06 19.78
CA TRP A 155 -14.06 7.10 19.46
C TRP A 155 -12.74 6.89 20.19
N PHE A 156 -11.63 7.27 19.56
CA PHE A 156 -10.31 7.33 20.18
C PHE A 156 -9.40 8.34 19.50
N HIS A 157 -8.33 8.73 20.21
CA HIS A 157 -7.27 9.54 19.64
C HIS A 157 -6.13 8.65 19.15
N LEU A 158 -5.56 8.94 17.98
CA LEU A 158 -4.47 8.18 17.37
C LEU A 158 -3.15 8.31 18.14
N TYR A 159 -2.86 9.52 18.62
CA TYR A 159 -1.69 9.81 19.44
C TYR A 159 -2.04 9.63 20.92
N GLN A 160 -1.90 8.41 21.43
CA GLN A 160 -2.22 8.07 22.83
C GLN A 160 -1.00 8.21 23.73
N GLY A 161 -1.19 8.72 24.96
CA GLY A 161 -0.11 8.81 25.95
C GLY A 161 0.88 9.98 25.74
N GLU A 162 0.67 10.79 24.70
CA GLU A 162 1.37 12.04 24.47
C GLU A 162 0.56 13.23 25.03
N SER A 163 1.20 14.39 25.19
CA SER A 163 0.51 15.66 25.47
C SER A 163 0.63 16.54 24.25
N MET A 164 -0.49 16.92 23.66
CA MET A 164 -0.54 17.65 22.40
C MET A 164 -1.49 18.84 22.52
N ASP A 165 -0.98 20.06 22.33
CA ASP A 165 -1.83 21.25 22.17
C ASP A 165 -1.89 21.68 20.70
N HIS A 166 -2.64 22.75 20.43
CA HIS A 166 -2.83 23.31 19.09
C HIS A 166 -1.52 23.75 18.40
N SER A 167 -0.40 23.88 19.12
CA SER A 167 0.90 24.29 18.59
C SER A 167 1.79 23.10 18.17
N ASN A 168 1.38 21.88 18.51
CA ASN A 168 2.13 20.68 18.19
C ASN A 168 2.11 20.40 16.67
N PRO A 169 3.24 20.00 16.05
CA PRO A 169 3.30 19.63 14.63
C PRO A 169 2.34 18.51 14.21
N LEU A 170 1.93 17.64 15.13
CA LEU A 170 0.98 16.55 14.90
C LEU A 170 -0.48 16.93 15.21
N HIS A 171 -0.75 18.17 15.64
CA HIS A 171 -2.11 18.65 15.81
C HIS A 171 -2.87 18.60 14.46
N TRP A 172 -4.17 18.30 14.48
CA TRP A 172 -4.95 18.05 13.26
C TRP A 172 -4.99 19.23 12.29
N THR A 173 -4.72 20.45 12.76
CA THR A 173 -4.64 21.65 11.92
C THR A 173 -3.23 21.98 11.41
N ALA A 174 -2.22 21.21 11.81
CA ALA A 174 -0.83 21.43 11.42
C ALA A 174 -0.54 20.84 10.02
N PRO A 175 0.58 21.23 9.37
CA PRO A 175 0.94 20.70 8.07
C PRO A 175 1.01 19.17 8.03
N ASP A 176 1.54 18.52 9.07
CA ASP A 176 1.73 17.05 9.05
C ASP A 176 0.42 16.25 8.99
N GLN A 177 -0.73 16.90 9.19
CA GLN A 177 -2.07 16.32 9.09
C GLN A 177 -2.83 16.78 7.83
N THR A 178 -2.19 17.54 6.93
CA THR A 178 -2.77 17.99 5.66
C THR A 178 -2.82 16.85 4.65
N TRP A 179 -4.04 16.38 4.38
CA TRP A 179 -4.33 15.28 3.47
C TRP A 179 -3.75 15.50 2.07
N ASN A 180 -3.78 16.73 1.55
CA ASN A 180 -3.41 17.05 0.17
C ASN A 180 -2.01 16.58 -0.23
N TYR A 181 -1.05 16.60 0.70
CA TYR A 181 0.33 16.15 0.41
C TYR A 181 0.71 14.85 1.14
N GLN A 182 0.10 14.56 2.29
CA GLN A 182 0.41 13.37 3.07
C GLN A 182 -0.32 12.12 2.57
N CYS A 183 -1.56 12.27 2.11
CA CYS A 183 -2.49 11.15 1.96
C CYS A 183 -3.08 11.04 0.56
N ALA A 184 -3.35 12.17 -0.09
CA ALA A 184 -4.14 12.23 -1.32
C ALA A 184 -3.58 11.34 -2.45
N ASP A 185 -2.25 11.20 -2.50
CA ASP A 185 -1.56 10.46 -3.56
C ASP A 185 -1.86 8.95 -3.52
N CYS A 186 -2.10 8.42 -2.31
CA CYS A 186 -2.44 7.01 -2.11
C CYS A 186 -3.95 6.76 -2.06
N HIS A 187 -4.76 7.81 -1.92
CA HIS A 187 -6.19 7.72 -1.63
C HIS A 187 -7.07 8.34 -2.71
N SER A 188 -6.51 8.66 -3.88
CA SER A 188 -7.26 9.17 -5.03
C SER A 188 -6.70 8.64 -6.35
N THR A 189 -7.46 8.80 -7.42
CA THR A 189 -7.03 8.44 -8.79
C THR A 189 -6.55 9.69 -9.51
N ASP A 190 -5.36 9.65 -10.12
CA ASP A 190 -4.76 10.76 -10.88
C ASP A 190 -4.65 12.09 -10.11
N LEU A 191 -4.02 12.04 -8.93
CA LEU A 191 -3.85 13.23 -8.10
C LEU A 191 -3.10 14.34 -8.83
N GLN A 192 -3.74 15.51 -8.92
CA GLN A 192 -3.16 16.79 -9.26
C GLN A 192 -3.06 17.62 -7.97
N LYS A 193 -1.93 17.56 -7.26
CA LYS A 193 -1.76 18.21 -5.96
C LYS A 193 -1.92 19.74 -6.05
N ARG A 194 -1.34 20.36 -7.10
CA ARG A 194 -1.42 21.79 -7.43
C ARG A 194 -1.21 22.71 -6.22
N TYR A 195 -0.10 22.49 -5.53
CA TYR A 195 0.32 23.38 -4.45
C TYR A 195 0.99 24.64 -5.02
N ASP A 196 0.52 25.80 -4.58
CA ASP A 196 1.07 27.10 -4.91
C ASP A 196 1.93 27.61 -3.73
N PRO A 197 3.26 27.66 -3.88
CA PRO A 197 4.15 28.09 -2.81
C PRO A 197 4.10 29.61 -2.53
N GLU A 198 3.64 30.43 -3.48
CA GLU A 198 3.50 31.88 -3.27
C GLU A 198 2.26 32.21 -2.45
N ARG A 199 1.19 31.43 -2.63
CA ARG A 199 -0.09 31.61 -1.93
C ARG A 199 -0.24 30.74 -0.69
N ASP A 200 0.66 29.78 -0.47
CA ASP A 200 0.55 28.72 0.55
C ASP A 200 -0.82 28.03 0.50
N ALA A 201 -1.22 27.64 -0.71
CA ALA A 201 -2.56 27.12 -0.99
C ALA A 201 -2.54 25.92 -1.93
N TYR A 202 -3.55 25.07 -1.80
CA TYR A 202 -3.78 23.91 -2.66
C TYR A 202 -4.96 24.17 -3.58
N ASP A 203 -4.81 23.81 -4.85
CA ASP A 203 -5.92 23.61 -5.79
C ASP A 203 -6.04 22.11 -6.14
N THR A 204 -5.98 21.25 -5.13
CA THR A 204 -5.91 19.80 -5.35
C THR A 204 -7.11 19.29 -6.14
N ARG A 205 -6.85 18.44 -7.14
CA ARG A 205 -7.88 17.77 -7.95
C ARG A 205 -7.51 16.30 -8.18
N TYR A 206 -8.50 15.48 -8.51
CA TYR A 206 -8.30 14.08 -8.88
C TYR A 206 -9.32 13.63 -9.94
N ALA A 207 -9.05 12.50 -10.61
CA ALA A 207 -10.00 11.89 -11.54
C ALA A 207 -11.14 11.15 -10.84
N GLU A 208 -10.85 10.48 -9.71
CA GLU A 208 -11.83 9.81 -8.84
C GLU A 208 -11.40 9.92 -7.36
N ILE A 209 -12.38 10.02 -6.46
CA ILE A 209 -12.21 10.29 -5.01
C ILE A 209 -11.44 9.20 -4.24
N ASN A 210 -11.23 8.03 -4.85
CA ASN A 210 -10.66 6.85 -4.19
C ASN A 210 -9.64 6.13 -5.09
N VAL A 211 -9.20 4.95 -4.66
CA VAL A 211 -8.32 4.08 -5.44
C VAL A 211 -9.18 3.29 -6.43
N ALA A 212 -9.32 3.83 -7.65
CA ALA A 212 -10.16 3.25 -8.70
C ALA A 212 -9.32 2.47 -9.72
N CYS A 213 -10.00 1.93 -10.75
CA CYS A 213 -9.40 1.06 -11.77
C CYS A 213 -8.14 1.69 -12.40
N GLU A 214 -8.23 2.99 -12.73
CA GLU A 214 -7.19 3.70 -13.47
C GLU A 214 -5.99 4.11 -12.58
N THR A 215 -6.08 4.01 -11.26
CA THR A 215 -4.91 4.14 -10.36
C THR A 215 -3.90 3.02 -10.63
N CYS A 216 -4.38 1.80 -10.87
CA CYS A 216 -3.53 0.65 -11.09
C CYS A 216 -3.26 0.37 -12.58
N HIS A 217 -4.24 0.64 -13.45
CA HIS A 217 -4.15 0.34 -14.89
C HIS A 217 -3.69 1.53 -15.75
N GLY A 218 -3.66 2.73 -15.19
CA GLY A 218 -3.44 3.99 -15.92
C GLY A 218 -4.69 4.47 -16.66
N PRO A 219 -4.62 5.61 -17.38
CA PRO A 219 -5.72 6.18 -18.14
C PRO A 219 -6.24 5.22 -19.22
N GLY A 220 -7.55 4.99 -19.23
CA GLY A 220 -8.22 3.96 -20.02
C GLY A 220 -8.69 4.39 -21.41
N SER A 221 -8.56 5.67 -21.79
CA SER A 221 -9.10 6.16 -23.08
C SER A 221 -8.59 5.40 -24.30
N LYS A 222 -7.29 5.08 -24.35
CA LYS A 222 -6.69 4.28 -25.43
C LYS A 222 -7.20 2.86 -25.46
N HIS A 223 -7.41 2.25 -24.29
CA HIS A 223 -8.01 0.93 -24.17
C HIS A 223 -9.46 0.92 -24.66
N LEU A 224 -10.22 1.96 -24.33
CA LEU A 224 -11.60 2.13 -24.79
C LEU A 224 -11.68 2.30 -26.31
N ASP A 225 -10.79 3.09 -26.91
CA ASP A 225 -10.71 3.24 -28.37
C ASP A 225 -10.37 1.91 -29.05
N TRP A 226 -9.41 1.16 -28.49
CA TRP A 226 -9.07 -0.19 -28.96
C TRP A 226 -10.28 -1.13 -28.88
N ALA A 227 -10.99 -1.15 -27.75
CA ALA A 227 -12.13 -2.03 -27.52
C ALA A 227 -13.29 -1.72 -28.48
N ARG A 228 -13.60 -0.44 -28.70
CA ARG A 228 -14.62 0.02 -29.66
C ARG A 228 -14.25 -0.35 -31.09
N ALA A 229 -12.99 -0.18 -31.48
CA ALA A 229 -12.51 -0.57 -32.79
C ALA A 229 -12.59 -2.09 -33.00
N ALA A 230 -12.27 -2.89 -31.97
CA ALA A 230 -12.39 -4.34 -32.00
C ALA A 230 -13.85 -4.79 -32.15
N ALA A 231 -14.77 -4.21 -31.36
CA ALA A 231 -16.21 -4.49 -31.45
C ALA A 231 -16.78 -4.13 -32.82
N ALA A 232 -16.41 -2.98 -33.39
CA ALA A 232 -16.85 -2.56 -34.72
C ALA A 232 -16.39 -3.53 -35.82
N LYS A 233 -15.16 -4.07 -35.73
CA LYS A 233 -14.65 -5.09 -36.64
C LYS A 233 -15.39 -6.41 -36.51
N ALA A 234 -15.73 -6.84 -35.29
CA ALA A 234 -16.51 -8.06 -35.05
C ALA A 234 -17.90 -7.99 -35.71
N VAL A 235 -18.56 -6.83 -35.64
CA VAL A 235 -19.87 -6.60 -36.30
C VAL A 235 -19.76 -6.64 -37.83
N GLN A 236 -18.64 -6.17 -38.40
CA GLN A 236 -18.39 -6.19 -39.85
C GLN A 236 -17.95 -7.56 -40.39
N GLY A 237 -17.44 -8.46 -39.54
CA GLY A 237 -16.85 -9.75 -39.93
C GLY A 237 -17.84 -10.91 -40.15
N GLY A 238 -19.11 -10.77 -39.76
CA GLY A 238 -20.12 -11.83 -39.85
C GLY A 238 -19.92 -12.99 -38.85
N GLU A 239 -21.01 -13.71 -38.54
CA GLU A 239 -21.00 -14.87 -37.62
C GLU A 239 -20.02 -15.94 -38.14
N GLY A 240 -18.88 -16.10 -37.46
CA GLY A 240 -17.83 -17.06 -37.81
C GLY A 240 -16.42 -16.48 -37.95
N ALA A 241 -16.24 -15.16 -37.84
CA ALA A 241 -14.91 -14.59 -37.66
C ALA A 241 -14.39 -15.03 -36.27
N ALA A 242 -13.38 -15.89 -36.25
CA ALA A 242 -12.67 -16.24 -35.02
C ALA A 242 -12.28 -14.94 -34.29
N GLU A 243 -12.38 -14.93 -32.96
CA GLU A 243 -11.67 -13.92 -32.18
C GLU A 243 -10.24 -13.88 -32.72
N PRO A 244 -9.64 -12.69 -32.97
CA PRO A 244 -8.25 -12.66 -33.36
C PRO A 244 -7.45 -13.38 -32.28
N GLU A 245 -7.00 -14.61 -32.58
CA GLU A 245 -6.06 -15.35 -31.76
C GLU A 245 -4.83 -14.46 -31.63
N ASN A 246 -4.73 -13.81 -30.47
CA ASN A 246 -3.84 -12.69 -30.15
C ASN A 246 -4.34 -11.34 -30.69
N GLY A 247 -4.77 -10.48 -29.75
CA GLY A 247 -5.24 -9.12 -30.00
C GLY A 247 -4.41 -8.39 -31.04
N GLY A 248 -5.05 -7.90 -32.10
CA GLY A 248 -4.34 -7.39 -33.26
C GLY A 248 -3.32 -6.30 -32.90
N ALA A 249 -2.17 -6.30 -33.59
CA ALA A 249 -1.06 -5.31 -33.63
C ALA A 249 -0.47 -4.76 -32.30
N ASP A 250 -1.27 -4.51 -31.26
CA ASP A 250 -0.85 -4.00 -29.95
C ASP A 250 -1.15 -5.03 -28.85
N PRO A 251 -0.13 -5.69 -28.28
CA PRO A 251 -0.31 -6.68 -27.22
C PRO A 251 -0.85 -6.08 -25.91
N THR A 252 -0.70 -4.78 -25.70
CA THR A 252 -1.18 -4.08 -24.50
C THR A 252 -2.67 -3.77 -24.55
N ARG A 253 -3.29 -3.89 -25.75
CA ARG A 253 -4.70 -3.54 -25.98
C ARG A 253 -5.00 -2.09 -25.56
N GLY A 254 -4.02 -1.19 -25.63
CA GLY A 254 -4.15 0.20 -25.19
C GLY A 254 -4.09 0.43 -23.68
N LEU A 255 -3.83 -0.57 -22.83
CA LEU A 255 -3.57 -0.39 -21.40
C LEU A 255 -2.10 -0.03 -21.15
N LEU A 256 -1.85 0.98 -20.31
CA LEU A 256 -0.47 1.36 -19.94
C LEU A 256 0.13 0.40 -18.91
N VAL A 257 -0.71 -0.14 -18.03
CA VAL A 257 -0.28 -1.10 -17.01
C VAL A 257 -1.16 -2.34 -17.07
N ASP A 258 -0.56 -3.44 -17.51
CA ASP A 258 -1.15 -4.76 -17.41
C ASP A 258 -0.58 -5.50 -16.21
N LEU A 259 -1.44 -5.76 -15.23
CA LEU A 259 -1.08 -6.51 -14.02
C LEU A 259 -1.17 -8.03 -14.22
N SER A 260 -1.67 -8.49 -15.38
CA SER A 260 -1.80 -9.91 -15.71
C SER A 260 -0.44 -10.53 -15.97
N ASP A 261 -0.25 -11.74 -15.46
CA ASP A 261 0.99 -12.49 -15.66
C ASP A 261 1.01 -13.12 -17.06
N ARG A 262 1.52 -12.38 -18.06
CA ARG A 262 1.55 -12.81 -19.48
C ARG A 262 2.86 -13.45 -19.93
N ASP A 263 3.82 -13.64 -19.02
CA ASP A 263 5.11 -14.26 -19.35
C ASP A 263 5.03 -15.80 -19.45
N GLY A 264 3.84 -16.38 -19.21
CA GLY A 264 3.61 -17.83 -19.27
C GLY A 264 4.22 -18.62 -18.12
N GLY A 265 4.78 -17.95 -17.11
CA GLY A 265 5.35 -18.57 -15.93
C GLY A 265 4.31 -19.26 -15.07
N GLN A 266 4.68 -20.41 -14.50
CA GLN A 266 3.85 -21.18 -13.58
C GLN A 266 4.66 -21.56 -12.35
N TRP A 267 4.00 -21.61 -11.20
CA TRP A 267 4.58 -22.18 -9.99
C TRP A 267 4.51 -23.70 -10.06
N GLN A 268 5.65 -24.35 -9.86
CA GLN A 268 5.78 -25.81 -9.83
C GLN A 268 6.61 -26.23 -8.62
N ILE A 269 6.43 -27.47 -8.18
CA ILE A 269 7.24 -28.04 -7.09
C ILE A 269 8.46 -28.72 -7.70
N ASP A 270 9.65 -28.29 -7.27
CA ASP A 270 10.89 -28.99 -7.59
C ASP A 270 10.88 -30.38 -6.93
N PRO A 271 10.98 -31.49 -7.68
CA PRO A 271 10.89 -32.83 -7.12
C PRO A 271 12.07 -33.20 -6.20
N GLN A 272 13.23 -32.53 -6.33
CA GLN A 272 14.40 -32.80 -5.49
C GLN A 272 14.32 -32.06 -4.15
N THR A 273 13.97 -30.78 -4.19
CA THR A 273 13.96 -29.94 -2.99
C THR A 273 12.59 -29.86 -2.32
N VAL A 274 11.53 -30.22 -3.05
CA VAL A 274 10.11 -30.06 -2.71
C VAL A 274 9.79 -28.61 -2.35
N LYS A 275 10.45 -27.67 -3.03
CA LYS A 275 10.23 -26.22 -2.90
C LYS A 275 9.54 -25.68 -4.15
N PRO A 276 8.74 -24.61 -4.01
CA PRO A 276 8.17 -23.93 -5.17
C PRO A 276 9.29 -23.27 -5.98
N VAL A 277 9.21 -23.43 -7.30
CA VAL A 277 10.04 -22.75 -8.28
C VAL A 277 9.14 -22.25 -9.42
N ARG A 278 9.47 -21.08 -9.96
CA ARG A 278 8.76 -20.54 -11.11
C ARG A 278 9.37 -21.09 -12.39
N SER A 279 8.55 -21.61 -13.31
CA SER A 279 9.01 -22.21 -14.57
C SER A 279 9.75 -21.22 -15.48
N VAL A 280 9.37 -19.94 -15.40
CA VAL A 280 10.01 -18.82 -16.08
C VAL A 280 10.45 -17.82 -15.01
N PRO A 281 11.73 -17.42 -14.94
CA PRO A 281 12.14 -16.34 -14.04
C PRO A 281 11.39 -15.04 -14.37
N ARG A 282 10.89 -14.35 -13.35
CA ARG A 282 10.21 -13.07 -13.55
C ARG A 282 11.24 -11.99 -13.90
N SER A 283 10.96 -11.23 -14.95
CA SER A 283 11.82 -10.15 -15.46
C SER A 283 11.28 -8.75 -15.21
N SER A 284 10.05 -8.63 -14.73
CA SER A 284 9.39 -7.35 -14.45
C SER A 284 8.83 -7.30 -13.03
N HIS A 285 8.97 -6.13 -12.40
CA HIS A 285 8.41 -5.80 -11.09
C HIS A 285 7.24 -4.81 -11.19
N THR A 286 6.69 -4.56 -12.39
CA THR A 286 5.62 -3.57 -12.60
C THR A 286 4.43 -3.78 -11.65
N GLN A 287 3.93 -5.02 -11.48
CA GLN A 287 2.80 -5.26 -10.57
C GLN A 287 3.14 -4.89 -9.12
N THR A 288 4.29 -5.36 -8.61
CA THR A 288 4.71 -5.09 -7.23
C THR A 288 4.95 -3.60 -7.00
N GLU A 289 5.53 -2.91 -7.98
CA GLU A 289 5.82 -1.48 -7.89
C GLU A 289 4.58 -0.60 -8.04
N THR A 290 3.58 -1.01 -8.85
CA THR A 290 2.26 -0.37 -8.90
C THR A 290 1.60 -0.40 -7.52
N CYS A 291 1.61 -1.54 -6.82
CA CYS A 291 1.11 -1.63 -5.45
C CYS A 291 1.95 -0.78 -4.49
N ALA A 292 3.27 -0.78 -4.65
CA ALA A 292 4.21 -0.08 -3.79
C ALA A 292 4.07 1.45 -3.83
N GLN A 293 3.46 2.01 -4.89
CA GLN A 293 3.14 3.44 -4.92
C GLN A 293 2.29 3.85 -3.70
N CYS A 294 1.48 2.96 -3.14
CA CYS A 294 0.66 3.25 -1.95
C CYS A 294 1.08 2.41 -0.75
N HIS A 295 1.39 1.13 -0.96
CA HIS A 295 1.70 0.17 0.09
C HIS A 295 3.17 0.19 0.53
N SER A 296 3.74 1.39 0.65
CA SER A 296 5.10 1.61 1.11
C SER A 296 5.25 2.95 1.83
N ARG A 297 6.15 3.01 2.81
CA ARG A 297 6.56 4.30 3.39
C ARG A 297 7.59 4.96 2.49
N ARG A 298 7.21 6.09 1.91
CA ARG A 298 7.95 6.72 0.81
C ARG A 298 7.68 8.22 0.72
N GLY A 299 8.63 8.96 0.19
CA GLY A 299 8.47 10.37 -0.19
C GLY A 299 8.36 10.51 -1.71
N ARG A 300 7.46 11.37 -2.20
CA ARG A 300 7.38 11.72 -3.63
C ARG A 300 8.51 12.68 -3.98
N ILE A 301 9.29 12.35 -5.01
CA ILE A 301 10.44 13.12 -5.49
C ILE A 301 10.20 13.75 -6.87
N TRP A 302 9.12 13.35 -7.55
CA TRP A 302 8.74 13.88 -8.85
C TRP A 302 7.22 14.07 -8.95
N GLU A 303 6.79 15.18 -9.57
CA GLU A 303 5.36 15.53 -9.65
C GLU A 303 4.64 14.78 -10.78
N GLU A 304 5.30 14.39 -11.87
CA GLU A 304 4.62 13.73 -13.00
C GLU A 304 4.85 12.22 -12.95
N LEU A 305 3.89 11.48 -12.40
CA LEU A 305 4.00 10.02 -12.33
C LEU A 305 3.60 9.39 -13.66
N THR A 306 4.45 8.52 -14.20
CA THR A 306 4.14 7.73 -15.39
C THR A 306 3.63 6.35 -14.97
N PRO A 307 2.40 5.96 -15.33
CA PRO A 307 1.88 4.63 -15.04
C PRO A 307 2.82 3.52 -15.55
N GLY A 308 3.14 2.55 -14.69
CA GLY A 308 4.01 1.42 -15.01
C GLY A 308 5.52 1.73 -14.99
N ALA A 309 5.92 2.99 -14.79
CA ALA A 309 7.32 3.34 -14.62
C ALA A 309 7.86 2.80 -13.28
N PRO A 310 9.18 2.58 -13.16
CA PRO A 310 9.75 2.08 -11.92
C PRO A 310 9.48 2.99 -10.73
N LEU A 311 9.21 2.41 -9.56
CA LEU A 311 8.84 3.15 -8.33
C LEU A 311 9.80 4.30 -8.04
N HIS A 312 11.11 4.05 -8.17
CA HIS A 312 12.16 5.00 -7.86
C HIS A 312 12.31 6.17 -8.84
N GLN A 313 11.51 6.22 -9.90
CA GLN A 313 11.39 7.42 -10.76
C GLN A 313 10.47 8.48 -10.14
N GLY A 314 9.46 8.06 -9.37
CA GLY A 314 8.52 8.95 -8.69
C GLY A 314 8.76 9.10 -7.20
N PHE A 315 9.37 8.11 -6.57
CA PHE A 315 9.37 7.96 -5.11
C PHE A 315 10.71 7.51 -4.53
N ARG A 316 11.07 8.08 -3.38
CA ARG A 316 12.12 7.58 -2.50
C ARG A 316 11.51 6.72 -1.40
N LEU A 317 11.78 5.42 -1.44
CA LEU A 317 11.37 4.48 -0.39
C LEU A 317 12.17 4.74 0.90
N ALA A 318 11.53 4.61 2.06
CA ALA A 318 12.22 4.63 3.34
C ALA A 318 13.11 3.39 3.50
N LEU A 319 14.31 3.58 4.03
CA LEU A 319 15.28 2.51 4.25
C LEU A 319 14.98 1.76 5.56
N LEU A 320 15.82 0.77 5.91
CA LEU A 320 15.76 0.03 7.18
C LEU A 320 16.28 0.90 8.34
N GLU A 321 15.68 2.06 8.55
CA GLU A 321 16.07 3.04 9.57
C GLU A 321 15.73 2.54 10.99
N PRO A 322 16.53 2.85 12.04
CA PRO A 322 16.30 2.33 13.39
C PRO A 322 14.96 2.73 14.04
N SER A 323 14.35 3.82 13.58
CA SER A 323 13.01 4.26 13.99
C SER A 323 11.91 3.41 13.37
N LEU A 324 12.11 2.92 12.15
CA LEU A 324 11.11 2.25 11.32
C LEU A 324 11.22 0.72 11.33
N TYR A 325 12.44 0.20 11.46
CA TYR A 325 12.74 -1.23 11.42
C TYR A 325 13.64 -1.66 12.58
N PHE A 326 13.51 -2.92 12.98
CA PHE A 326 14.52 -3.61 13.75
C PHE A 326 15.75 -3.92 12.86
N PRO A 327 16.95 -4.11 13.45
CA PRO A 327 18.16 -4.35 12.67
C PRO A 327 18.10 -5.57 11.74
N ASP A 328 17.34 -6.60 12.11
CA ASP A 328 17.10 -7.77 11.26
C ASP A 328 16.08 -7.54 10.13
N GLY A 329 15.58 -6.30 9.99
CA GLY A 329 14.64 -5.90 8.94
C GLY A 329 13.18 -6.18 9.26
N GLN A 330 12.86 -6.68 10.47
CA GLN A 330 11.48 -6.75 10.95
C GLN A 330 10.89 -5.35 11.09
N ILE A 331 9.60 -5.20 10.79
CA ILE A 331 8.88 -3.94 10.95
C ILE A 331 8.82 -3.50 12.43
N LYS A 332 9.11 -2.22 12.71
CA LYS A 332 9.05 -1.65 14.06
C LYS A 332 7.95 -0.58 14.18
N ASP A 333 7.92 0.34 13.23
CA ASP A 333 6.90 1.37 13.06
C ASP A 333 6.20 1.20 11.70
N GLU A 334 5.18 1.99 11.40
CA GLU A 334 4.37 1.86 10.21
C GLU A 334 5.19 2.16 8.95
N VAL A 335 5.43 1.12 8.16
CA VAL A 335 6.14 1.16 6.86
C VAL A 335 5.35 0.52 5.71
N TYR A 336 4.09 0.17 5.98
CA TYR A 336 3.23 -0.66 5.15
C TYR A 336 3.85 -2.03 4.93
N VAL A 337 4.02 -2.47 3.68
CA VAL A 337 4.42 -3.87 3.38
C VAL A 337 5.56 -3.99 2.37
N PHE A 338 5.73 -3.04 1.44
CA PHE A 338 6.67 -3.22 0.34
C PHE A 338 8.14 -3.30 0.79
N GLY A 339 8.56 -2.43 1.71
CA GLY A 339 9.94 -2.43 2.22
C GLY A 339 10.31 -3.74 2.93
N SER A 340 9.34 -4.37 3.62
CA SER A 340 9.50 -5.73 4.15
C SER A 340 9.48 -6.79 3.04
N PHE A 341 8.56 -6.67 2.08
CA PHE A 341 8.39 -7.66 1.01
C PHE A 341 9.62 -7.81 0.13
N ILE A 342 10.28 -6.70 -0.24
CA ILE A 342 11.48 -6.75 -1.10
C ILE A 342 12.72 -7.33 -0.41
N GLN A 343 12.68 -7.54 0.91
CA GLN A 343 13.70 -8.31 1.64
C GLN A 343 13.46 -9.81 1.56
N SER A 344 12.24 -10.22 1.24
CA SER A 344 11.82 -11.61 1.33
C SER A 344 12.43 -12.45 0.22
N ARG A 345 12.69 -13.73 0.52
CA ARG A 345 13.03 -14.72 -0.50
C ARG A 345 11.93 -14.81 -1.57
N MET A 346 10.66 -14.64 -1.20
CA MET A 346 9.53 -14.70 -2.12
C MET A 346 9.64 -13.67 -3.23
N TYR A 347 9.93 -12.41 -2.90
CA TYR A 347 10.18 -11.35 -3.88
C TYR A 347 11.31 -11.72 -4.83
N HIS A 348 12.44 -12.19 -4.30
CA HIS A 348 13.60 -12.62 -5.10
C HIS A 348 13.38 -13.90 -5.92
N GLN A 349 12.31 -14.66 -5.67
CA GLN A 349 11.88 -15.79 -6.51
C GLN A 349 10.78 -15.41 -7.50
N GLY A 350 10.37 -14.14 -7.54
CA GLY A 350 9.37 -13.63 -8.49
C GLY A 350 7.91 -13.76 -8.02
N VAL A 351 7.67 -13.95 -6.73
CA VAL A 351 6.31 -13.82 -6.15
C VAL A 351 5.88 -12.35 -6.23
N VAL A 352 4.61 -12.12 -6.55
CA VAL A 352 3.99 -10.80 -6.62
C VAL A 352 2.73 -10.73 -5.75
N CYS A 353 2.23 -9.52 -5.49
CA CYS A 353 1.07 -9.30 -4.63
C CYS A 353 -0.16 -10.12 -5.07
N GLY A 354 -0.39 -10.21 -6.39
CA GLY A 354 -1.50 -10.93 -7.00
C GLY A 354 -1.48 -12.46 -6.85
N ASP A 355 -0.34 -13.04 -6.48
CA ASP A 355 -0.23 -14.48 -6.15
C ASP A 355 -1.00 -14.82 -4.86
N CYS A 356 -1.08 -13.86 -3.93
CA CYS A 356 -1.73 -13.98 -2.63
C CYS A 356 -3.05 -13.20 -2.54
N HIS A 357 -3.14 -12.02 -3.16
CA HIS A 357 -4.31 -11.14 -3.12
C HIS A 357 -5.08 -11.13 -4.44
N GLU A 358 -6.40 -11.05 -4.36
CA GLU A 358 -7.26 -10.70 -5.48
C GLU A 358 -7.33 -9.16 -5.54
N PRO A 359 -6.77 -8.50 -6.58
CA PRO A 359 -6.52 -7.06 -6.54
C PRO A 359 -7.78 -6.18 -6.59
N HIS A 360 -8.94 -6.71 -7.00
CA HIS A 360 -10.17 -5.94 -7.06
C HIS A 360 -10.90 -5.96 -5.70
N SER A 361 -11.08 -7.14 -5.12
CA SER A 361 -11.75 -7.35 -3.83
C SER A 361 -10.84 -7.22 -2.62
N LEU A 362 -9.52 -7.25 -2.82
CA LEU A 362 -8.45 -7.23 -1.80
C LEU A 362 -8.39 -8.47 -0.91
N LYS A 363 -9.30 -9.42 -1.13
CA LYS A 363 -9.34 -10.68 -0.39
C LYS A 363 -8.16 -11.57 -0.75
N LEU A 364 -7.79 -12.46 0.16
CA LEU A 364 -6.83 -13.51 -0.14
C LEU A 364 -7.38 -14.46 -1.21
N ARG A 365 -6.50 -14.96 -2.07
CA ARG A 365 -6.82 -15.96 -3.10
C ARG A 365 -7.25 -17.31 -2.51
N ALA A 366 -6.92 -17.56 -1.24
CA ALA A 366 -7.37 -18.69 -0.45
C ALA A 366 -7.36 -18.30 1.04
N GLU A 367 -8.22 -18.92 1.84
CA GLU A 367 -8.35 -18.60 3.26
C GLU A 367 -7.28 -19.28 4.12
N GLY A 368 -6.87 -18.62 5.20
CA GLY A 368 -5.93 -19.14 6.20
C GLY A 368 -4.63 -19.66 5.59
N ASN A 369 -4.15 -20.82 6.07
CA ASN A 369 -2.95 -21.48 5.55
C ASN A 369 -3.06 -21.87 4.07
N GLY A 370 -4.29 -21.91 3.52
CA GLY A 370 -4.56 -22.21 2.12
C GLY A 370 -3.84 -21.28 1.15
N VAL A 371 -3.61 -20.00 1.51
CA VAL A 371 -2.86 -19.07 0.65
C VAL A 371 -1.39 -19.46 0.52
N CYS A 372 -0.76 -19.86 1.63
CA CYS A 372 0.61 -20.37 1.65
C CYS A 372 0.69 -21.72 0.91
N ALA A 373 -0.32 -22.57 1.10
CA ALA A 373 -0.42 -23.91 0.54
C ALA A 373 -0.57 -23.95 -0.99
N ARG A 374 -0.79 -22.80 -1.64
CA ARG A 374 -0.76 -22.66 -3.10
C ARG A 374 0.61 -23.05 -3.69
N CYS A 375 1.68 -22.81 -2.93
CA CYS A 375 3.07 -23.06 -3.33
C CYS A 375 3.82 -23.95 -2.34
N HIS A 376 3.48 -23.88 -1.05
CA HIS A 376 4.11 -24.69 0.00
C HIS A 376 3.31 -25.97 0.24
N VAL A 377 3.88 -27.14 -0.03
CA VAL A 377 3.19 -28.42 0.09
C VAL A 377 2.61 -28.61 1.50
N ALA A 378 1.28 -28.55 1.65
CA ALA A 378 0.60 -28.60 2.95
C ALA A 378 0.96 -29.85 3.76
N ALA A 379 1.06 -31.01 3.12
CA ALA A 379 1.46 -32.27 3.77
C ALA A 379 2.89 -32.26 4.35
N ARG A 380 3.69 -31.22 4.05
CA ARG A 380 5.02 -31.01 4.62
C ARG A 380 5.06 -29.86 5.65
N TYR A 381 4.30 -28.80 5.42
CA TYR A 381 4.41 -27.54 6.17
C TYR A 381 3.21 -27.26 7.07
N ASP A 382 1.99 -27.64 6.68
CA ASP A 382 0.78 -27.44 7.47
C ASP A 382 0.49 -28.69 8.32
N THR A 383 1.49 -29.10 9.11
CA THR A 383 1.39 -30.28 9.98
C THR A 383 1.96 -30.00 11.37
N PRO A 384 1.46 -30.70 12.43
CA PRO A 384 2.00 -30.57 13.78
C PRO A 384 3.50 -30.83 13.90
N GLU A 385 4.07 -31.63 13.01
CA GLU A 385 5.52 -31.89 12.96
C GLU A 385 6.32 -30.67 12.49
N HIS A 386 5.73 -29.78 11.69
CA HIS A 386 6.39 -28.55 11.25
C HIS A 386 6.16 -27.40 12.23
N HIS A 387 4.89 -27.11 12.55
CA HIS A 387 4.54 -25.95 13.35
C HIS A 387 4.55 -26.24 14.86
N HIS A 388 4.63 -27.50 15.30
CA HIS A 388 4.72 -27.90 16.71
C HIS A 388 3.55 -27.44 17.61
N HIS A 389 2.37 -27.24 17.02
CA HIS A 389 1.14 -26.91 17.74
C HIS A 389 0.05 -27.95 17.45
N PRO A 390 -0.99 -28.06 18.28
CA PRO A 390 -2.19 -28.81 17.91
C PRO A 390 -2.87 -28.17 16.69
N ALA A 391 -3.40 -28.99 15.79
CA ALA A 391 -4.14 -28.52 14.63
C ALA A 391 -5.35 -27.66 15.04
N GLY A 392 -5.63 -26.60 14.27
CA GLY A 392 -6.74 -25.68 14.53
C GLY A 392 -6.50 -24.66 15.65
N THR A 393 -5.28 -24.58 16.20
CA THR A 393 -4.90 -23.53 17.16
C THR A 393 -4.30 -22.31 16.44
N ALA A 394 -4.27 -21.16 17.11
CA ALA A 394 -3.66 -19.94 16.55
C ALA A 394 -2.19 -20.12 16.16
N GLY A 395 -1.42 -20.92 16.94
CA GLY A 395 -0.02 -21.23 16.63
C GLY A 395 0.18 -22.19 15.44
N ALA A 396 -0.88 -22.82 14.93
CA ALA A 396 -0.82 -23.63 13.71
C ALA A 396 -0.97 -22.79 12.43
N VAL A 397 -1.28 -21.50 12.54
CA VAL A 397 -1.46 -20.61 11.38
C VAL A 397 -0.10 -20.11 10.89
N CYS A 398 0.20 -20.26 9.59
CA CYS A 398 1.51 -19.90 9.03
C CYS A 398 1.91 -18.45 9.33
N VAL A 399 0.96 -17.51 9.19
CA VAL A 399 1.23 -16.07 9.37
C VAL A 399 1.55 -15.73 10.83
N ALA A 400 1.09 -16.53 11.80
CA ALA A 400 1.35 -16.27 13.23
C ALA A 400 2.84 -16.31 13.58
N CYS A 401 3.64 -17.08 12.83
CA CYS A 401 5.09 -17.15 13.04
C CYS A 401 5.88 -16.47 11.92
N HIS A 402 5.45 -16.61 10.67
CA HIS A 402 6.21 -16.14 9.51
C HIS A 402 5.96 -14.66 9.17
N MET A 403 4.88 -14.07 9.66
CA MET A 403 4.47 -12.70 9.37
C MET A 403 4.09 -11.99 10.66
N ALA A 404 5.09 -11.69 11.51
CA ALA A 404 4.87 -11.07 12.81
C ALA A 404 3.95 -9.84 12.70
N GLN A 405 2.92 -9.80 13.55
CA GLN A 405 1.90 -8.76 13.55
C GLN A 405 2.17 -7.73 14.63
N ARG A 406 1.85 -6.46 14.33
CA ARG A 406 1.92 -5.35 15.29
C ARG A 406 0.71 -4.44 15.07
N TYR A 407 0.25 -3.82 16.16
CA TYR A 407 -0.74 -2.77 16.09
C TYR A 407 -0.09 -1.45 15.72
N TYR A 408 -0.66 -0.81 14.70
CA TYR A 408 -0.41 0.56 14.29
C TYR A 408 -1.70 1.36 14.45
N MET A 409 -1.59 2.68 14.51
CA MET A 409 -2.76 3.56 14.65
C MET A 409 -3.71 3.11 15.77
N VAL A 410 -3.12 2.60 16.87
CA VAL A 410 -3.77 1.99 18.05
C VAL A 410 -4.47 0.64 17.78
N VAL A 411 -5.28 0.53 16.73
CA VAL A 411 -6.23 -0.59 16.56
C VAL A 411 -6.02 -1.41 15.29
N ASP A 412 -5.08 -1.01 14.44
CA ASP A 412 -4.82 -1.63 13.14
C ASP A 412 -3.69 -2.65 13.19
N GLU A 413 -4.05 -3.92 13.23
CA GLU A 413 -3.08 -5.02 13.23
C GLU A 413 -2.58 -5.29 11.81
N ARG A 414 -1.30 -5.07 11.57
CA ARG A 414 -0.67 -5.32 10.26
C ARG A 414 0.42 -6.37 10.38
N ALA A 415 0.49 -7.23 9.37
CA ALA A 415 1.44 -8.34 9.29
C ALA A 415 2.69 -7.94 8.51
N ASP A 416 3.87 -8.30 9.02
CA ASP A 416 5.15 -8.14 8.33
C ASP A 416 5.21 -9.02 7.06
N HIS A 417 5.44 -8.41 5.91
CA HIS A 417 5.51 -9.10 4.62
C HIS A 417 6.93 -9.57 4.24
N SER A 418 7.88 -9.57 5.18
CA SER A 418 9.19 -10.20 4.96
C SER A 418 9.11 -11.73 4.96
N MET A 419 8.03 -12.32 5.50
CA MET A 419 7.68 -13.76 5.41
C MET A 419 8.86 -14.67 5.78
N ARG A 420 9.53 -14.33 6.88
CA ARG A 420 10.82 -14.89 7.28
C ARG A 420 10.66 -16.24 7.97
N VAL A 421 11.70 -17.07 7.89
CA VAL A 421 11.85 -18.21 8.81
C VAL A 421 12.18 -17.65 10.20
N PRO A 422 11.41 -17.95 11.26
CA PRO A 422 11.70 -17.45 12.61
C PRO A 422 13.12 -17.80 13.05
N ARG A 423 13.84 -16.79 13.57
CA ARG A 423 15.22 -16.90 14.07
C ARG A 423 15.29 -16.38 15.51
N PRO A 424 14.72 -17.09 16.50
CA PRO A 424 14.81 -16.69 17.91
C PRO A 424 16.25 -16.55 18.41
N ASP A 425 17.20 -17.29 17.83
CA ASP A 425 18.64 -17.15 18.10
C ASP A 425 19.18 -15.78 17.65
N LEU A 426 18.75 -15.29 16.48
CA LEU A 426 19.10 -13.95 16.00
C LEU A 426 18.37 -12.87 16.80
N ALA A 427 17.09 -13.10 17.13
CA ALA A 427 16.30 -12.17 17.92
C ALA A 427 16.93 -11.92 19.30
N ALA A 428 17.39 -12.98 19.96
CA ALA A 428 18.13 -12.89 21.21
C ALA A 428 19.44 -12.10 21.06
N ALA A 429 20.18 -12.32 19.96
CA ALA A 429 21.48 -11.67 19.73
C ALA A 429 21.36 -10.18 19.41
N LEU A 430 20.29 -9.77 18.71
CA LEU A 430 20.09 -8.39 18.25
C LEU A 430 19.09 -7.59 19.10
N GLY A 431 18.42 -8.24 20.06
CA GLY A 431 17.36 -7.63 20.86
C GLY A 431 16.10 -7.30 20.05
N THR A 432 15.77 -8.11 19.03
CA THR A 432 14.61 -7.93 18.17
C THR A 432 13.43 -8.82 18.60
N PRO A 433 12.20 -8.58 18.10
CA PRO A 433 11.06 -9.40 18.43
C PRO A 433 11.24 -10.86 18.02
N ASP A 434 10.76 -11.77 18.87
CA ASP A 434 10.71 -13.19 18.61
C ASP A 434 9.25 -13.64 18.45
N ALA A 435 8.96 -14.26 17.31
CA ALA A 435 7.66 -14.80 16.93
C ALA A 435 7.06 -15.76 17.98
N CYS A 436 7.89 -16.49 18.74
CA CYS A 436 7.40 -17.40 19.76
C CYS A 436 6.93 -16.64 21.02
N THR A 437 7.72 -15.67 21.48
CA THR A 437 7.46 -14.96 22.75
C THR A 437 6.27 -14.01 22.71
N GLY A 438 5.75 -13.68 21.52
CA GLY A 438 4.50 -12.92 21.38
C GLY A 438 3.30 -13.65 22.02
N CYS A 439 3.22 -14.97 21.84
CA CYS A 439 2.20 -15.82 22.48
C CYS A 439 2.69 -16.45 23.80
N HIS A 440 3.98 -16.77 23.89
CA HIS A 440 4.61 -17.40 25.06
C HIS A 440 5.28 -16.37 25.98
N GLN A 441 4.48 -15.47 26.55
CA GLN A 441 4.97 -14.30 27.30
C GLN A 441 5.70 -14.65 28.62
N ASP A 442 5.53 -15.88 29.13
CA ASP A 442 6.25 -16.41 30.30
C ASP A 442 7.63 -16.99 29.95
N LYS A 443 8.00 -17.00 28.66
CA LYS A 443 9.27 -17.52 28.14
C LYS A 443 10.11 -16.38 27.55
N GLY A 444 11.44 -16.59 27.55
CA GLY A 444 12.38 -15.70 26.87
C GLY A 444 12.86 -16.27 25.53
N ALA A 445 13.50 -15.42 24.71
CA ALA A 445 14.04 -15.82 23.40
C ALA A 445 15.06 -16.97 23.46
N ALA A 446 15.75 -17.17 24.59
CA ALA A 446 16.64 -18.31 24.77
C ALA A 446 15.90 -19.65 24.77
N TRP A 447 14.68 -19.71 25.34
CA TRP A 447 13.86 -20.92 25.38
C TRP A 447 13.38 -21.29 23.97
N SER A 448 12.89 -20.32 23.21
CA SER A 448 12.44 -20.54 21.83
C SER A 448 13.62 -20.90 20.91
N ALA A 449 14.78 -20.28 21.11
CA ALA A 449 16.01 -20.64 20.39
C ALA A 449 16.42 -22.09 20.64
N GLU A 450 16.38 -22.56 21.88
CA GLU A 450 16.65 -23.96 22.23
C GLU A 450 15.60 -24.91 21.62
N ALA A 451 14.31 -24.56 21.70
CA ALA A 451 13.23 -25.37 21.13
C ALA A 451 13.38 -25.53 19.61
N VAL A 452 13.55 -24.42 18.88
CA VAL A 452 13.76 -24.43 17.42
C VAL A 452 15.05 -25.18 17.07
N ALA A 453 16.08 -25.10 17.91
CA ALA A 453 17.30 -25.88 17.72
C ALA A 453 17.13 -27.38 17.89
N GLY A 454 16.29 -27.79 18.84
CA GLY A 454 15.92 -29.20 19.01
C GLY A 454 15.08 -29.73 17.84
N TRP A 455 14.15 -28.92 17.31
CA TRP A 455 13.31 -29.31 16.17
C TRP A 455 14.08 -29.37 14.85
N TYR A 456 14.98 -28.42 14.62
CA TYR A 456 15.68 -28.25 13.34
C TYR A 456 17.21 -28.15 13.51
N PRO A 457 17.90 -29.19 14.02
CA PRO A 457 19.33 -29.16 14.35
C PRO A 457 20.24 -28.74 13.18
N ASP A 458 19.90 -29.13 11.96
CA ASP A 458 20.70 -28.86 10.75
C ASP A 458 20.10 -27.76 9.85
N SER A 459 19.37 -26.81 10.45
CA SER A 459 18.73 -25.73 9.69
C SER A 459 19.74 -24.87 8.91
N ALA A 460 19.63 -24.88 7.58
CA ALA A 460 20.39 -24.01 6.68
C ALA A 460 20.03 -22.51 6.83
N TYR A 461 18.99 -22.19 7.59
CA TYR A 461 18.60 -20.81 7.87
C TYR A 461 19.32 -20.22 9.07
N ARG A 462 20.16 -21.01 9.78
CA ARG A 462 21.01 -20.54 10.87
C ARG A 462 22.39 -20.19 10.34
N GLY A 463 22.75 -18.92 10.50
CA GLY A 463 23.97 -18.35 9.95
C GLY A 463 23.94 -16.83 9.98
N ARG A 464 24.94 -16.24 9.32
CA ARG A 464 25.11 -14.78 9.22
C ARG A 464 23.87 -14.14 8.61
N HIS A 465 23.51 -12.98 9.14
CA HIS A 465 22.38 -12.19 8.66
C HIS A 465 22.81 -10.73 8.49
N PHE A 466 22.29 -10.03 7.47
CA PHE A 466 22.64 -8.63 7.22
C PHE A 466 22.40 -7.74 8.45
N GLY A 467 21.41 -8.11 9.28
CA GLY A 467 21.05 -7.37 10.48
C GLY A 467 22.14 -7.31 11.55
N GLU A 468 23.10 -8.25 11.55
CA GLU A 468 24.27 -8.15 12.42
C GLU A 468 25.18 -6.97 12.03
N ALA A 469 25.22 -6.60 10.74
CA ALA A 469 25.96 -5.43 10.27
C ALA A 469 25.21 -4.13 10.60
N LEU A 470 23.89 -4.07 10.35
CA LEU A 470 23.08 -2.91 10.70
C LEU A 470 23.09 -2.66 12.22
N HIS A 471 22.91 -3.70 13.02
CA HIS A 471 22.94 -3.61 14.47
C HIS A 471 24.30 -3.14 14.99
N SER A 472 25.41 -3.55 14.35
CA SER A 472 26.75 -3.10 14.76
C SER A 472 26.90 -1.57 14.69
N ALA A 473 26.24 -0.92 13.74
CA ALA A 473 26.19 0.54 13.67
C ALA A 473 25.31 1.13 14.77
N ASP A 474 24.12 0.54 14.98
CA ASP A 474 23.16 1.01 15.98
C ASP A 474 23.71 0.98 17.42
N VAL A 475 24.64 0.06 17.72
CA VAL A 475 25.33 -0.03 19.03
C VAL A 475 26.71 0.63 19.06
N GLY A 476 27.16 1.25 17.96
CA GLY A 476 28.47 1.91 17.88
C GLY A 476 29.66 0.96 17.98
N ALA A 477 29.56 -0.24 17.42
CA ALA A 477 30.64 -1.23 17.44
C ALA A 477 31.88 -0.72 16.67
N PRO A 478 33.12 -0.95 17.19
CA PRO A 478 34.34 -0.45 16.53
C PRO A 478 34.56 -0.97 15.10
N ASP A 479 34.02 -2.14 14.76
CA ASP A 479 34.12 -2.77 13.44
C ASP A 479 32.91 -2.51 12.54
N ALA A 480 31.97 -1.63 12.94
CA ALA A 480 30.73 -1.37 12.22
C ALA A 480 30.97 -0.92 10.78
N ALA A 481 31.86 0.04 10.55
CA ALA A 481 32.15 0.56 9.21
C ALA A 481 32.58 -0.55 8.23
N GLY A 482 33.44 -1.48 8.67
CA GLY A 482 33.87 -2.61 7.86
C GLY A 482 32.74 -3.59 7.55
N ARG A 483 31.85 -3.85 8.52
CA ARG A 483 30.67 -4.72 8.33
C ARG A 483 29.64 -4.09 7.39
N LEU A 484 29.38 -2.79 7.54
CA LEU A 484 28.47 -2.04 6.66
C LEU A 484 29.00 -2.00 5.23
N LEU A 485 30.29 -1.75 5.05
CA LEU A 485 30.92 -1.76 3.73
C LEU A 485 30.84 -3.13 3.05
N ALA A 486 31.08 -4.21 3.82
CA ALA A 486 30.93 -5.58 3.34
C ALA A 486 29.49 -5.89 2.93
N LEU A 487 28.49 -5.46 3.72
CA LEU A 487 27.07 -5.59 3.38
C LEU A 487 26.72 -4.80 2.12
N ALA A 488 27.13 -3.54 2.01
CA ALA A 488 26.84 -2.71 0.84
C ALA A 488 27.37 -3.33 -0.47
N GLY A 489 28.56 -3.94 -0.42
CA GLY A 489 29.17 -4.64 -1.55
C GLY A 489 28.64 -6.04 -1.85
N ASP A 490 27.84 -6.65 -0.95
CA ASP A 490 27.32 -8.01 -1.13
C ASP A 490 26.05 -8.01 -1.99
N GLY A 491 26.22 -8.20 -3.30
CA GLY A 491 25.12 -8.30 -4.26
C GLY A 491 24.17 -9.50 -4.06
N THR A 492 24.45 -10.40 -3.11
CA THR A 492 23.53 -11.49 -2.74
C THR A 492 22.50 -11.07 -1.68
N GLN A 493 22.69 -9.91 -1.04
CA GLN A 493 21.76 -9.38 -0.05
C GLN A 493 20.67 -8.50 -0.69
N PRO A 494 19.50 -8.35 -0.05
CA PRO A 494 18.46 -7.45 -0.52
C PRO A 494 18.98 -6.02 -0.69
N ALA A 495 18.64 -5.37 -1.81
CA ALA A 495 19.14 -4.04 -2.13
C ALA A 495 18.77 -2.98 -1.08
N ILE A 496 17.58 -3.06 -0.46
CA ILE A 496 17.20 -2.15 0.63
C ILE A 496 18.12 -2.29 1.85
N ALA A 497 18.59 -3.51 2.18
CA ALA A 497 19.55 -3.71 3.26
C ALA A 497 20.93 -3.16 2.91
N ARG A 498 21.37 -3.34 1.65
CA ARG A 498 22.62 -2.78 1.12
C ARG A 498 22.60 -1.24 1.13
N ALA A 499 21.51 -0.63 0.69
CA ALA A 499 21.30 0.82 0.72
C ALA A 499 21.24 1.36 2.16
N SER A 500 20.57 0.64 3.07
CA SER A 500 20.54 0.98 4.51
C SER A 500 21.92 0.93 5.16
N ALA A 501 22.80 0.04 4.68
CA ALA A 501 24.18 -0.02 5.14
C ALA A 501 24.99 1.19 4.66
N LEU A 502 24.77 1.64 3.41
CA LEU A 502 25.39 2.85 2.86
C LEU A 502 24.95 4.12 3.60
N ASP A 503 23.67 4.25 3.92
CA ASP A 503 23.16 5.41 4.67
C ASP A 503 23.82 5.50 6.06
N ARG A 504 23.88 4.39 6.81
CA ARG A 504 24.56 4.32 8.11
C ARG A 504 26.07 4.52 8.04
N LEU A 505 26.72 4.12 6.94
CA LEU A 505 28.16 4.28 6.77
C LEU A 505 28.58 5.76 6.74
N ARG A 506 27.63 6.68 6.47
CA ARG A 506 27.87 8.13 6.47
C ARG A 506 28.22 8.68 7.86
N ASP A 507 27.74 8.05 8.92
CA ASP A 507 27.97 8.48 10.31
C ASP A 507 29.39 8.12 10.81
N GLY A 508 30.04 7.17 10.16
CA GLY A 508 31.37 6.69 10.53
C GLY A 508 32.13 6.06 9.36
N PRO A 509 32.50 6.84 8.32
CA PRO A 509 33.16 6.29 7.14
C PRO A 509 34.58 5.84 7.45
N ALA A 510 34.95 4.64 7.00
CA ALA A 510 36.34 4.19 6.96
C ALA A 510 37.03 4.67 5.65
N PRO A 511 38.36 4.88 5.60
CA PRO A 511 39.06 5.30 4.39
C PRO A 511 38.78 4.42 3.16
N GLU A 512 38.61 3.11 3.35
CA GLU A 512 38.28 2.15 2.30
C GLU A 512 36.91 2.39 1.65
N SER A 513 36.00 3.06 2.39
CA SER A 513 34.66 3.43 1.91
C SER A 513 34.73 4.42 0.75
N LEU A 514 35.69 5.35 0.78
CA LEU A 514 35.88 6.34 -0.28
C LEU A 514 36.36 5.71 -1.60
N VAL A 515 36.87 4.48 -1.58
CA VAL A 515 37.26 3.72 -2.78
C VAL A 515 36.16 2.79 -3.24
N THR A 516 35.48 2.13 -2.29
CA THR A 516 34.51 1.06 -2.60
C THR A 516 33.14 1.61 -2.95
N VAL A 517 32.64 2.62 -2.23
CA VAL A 517 31.29 3.19 -2.47
C VAL A 517 31.14 3.79 -3.87
N PRO A 518 32.13 4.49 -4.47
CA PRO A 518 32.05 4.92 -5.86
C PRO A 518 31.73 3.81 -6.88
N LEU A 519 32.17 2.57 -6.63
CA LEU A 519 31.86 1.44 -7.52
C LEU A 519 30.36 1.11 -7.54
N LEU A 520 29.64 1.45 -6.47
CA LEU A 520 28.20 1.20 -6.32
C LEU A 520 27.34 2.26 -7.02
N LEU A 521 27.93 3.33 -7.57
CA LEU A 521 27.20 4.27 -8.46
C LEU A 521 26.68 3.58 -9.73
N ALA A 522 27.28 2.47 -10.12
CA ALA A 522 26.87 1.66 -11.28
C ALA A 522 26.03 0.43 -10.90
N ASP A 523 25.58 0.31 -9.64
CA ASP A 523 24.74 -0.81 -9.21
C ASP A 523 23.43 -0.87 -10.01
N GLN A 524 22.87 -2.07 -10.20
CA GLN A 524 21.61 -2.23 -10.94
C GLN A 524 20.41 -1.69 -10.14
N ASP A 525 20.49 -1.70 -8.82
CA ASP A 525 19.41 -1.22 -7.96
C ASP A 525 19.47 0.30 -7.73
N ALA A 526 18.33 0.97 -7.93
CA ALA A 526 18.23 2.41 -7.81
C ALA A 526 18.47 2.93 -6.38
N GLN A 527 18.09 2.18 -5.35
CA GLN A 527 18.31 2.58 -3.96
C GLN A 527 19.79 2.53 -3.59
N VAL A 528 20.51 1.49 -4.04
CA VAL A 528 21.95 1.38 -3.82
C VAL A 528 22.68 2.53 -4.51
N ARG A 529 22.33 2.84 -5.77
CA ARG A 529 22.89 4.00 -6.48
C ARG A 529 22.58 5.31 -5.75
N ALA A 530 21.34 5.53 -5.32
CA ALA A 530 20.93 6.74 -4.63
C ALA A 530 21.72 6.96 -3.33
N GLU A 531 21.90 5.91 -2.53
CA GLU A 531 22.67 6.02 -1.29
C GLU A 531 24.19 6.12 -1.52
N ALA A 532 24.70 5.53 -2.61
CA ALA A 532 26.08 5.78 -3.03
C ALA A 532 26.29 7.26 -3.41
N VAL A 533 25.33 7.89 -4.10
CA VAL A 533 25.37 9.34 -4.37
C VAL A 533 25.35 10.16 -3.07
N ARG A 534 24.46 9.83 -2.13
CA ARG A 534 24.37 10.53 -0.83
C ARG A 534 25.61 10.35 0.03
N PHE A 535 26.28 9.21 -0.06
CA PHE A 535 27.55 8.98 0.63
C PHE A 535 28.64 9.95 0.13
N LEU A 536 28.65 10.28 -1.17
CA LEU A 536 29.64 11.19 -1.75
C LEU A 536 29.48 12.65 -1.30
N GLU A 537 28.42 13.01 -0.58
CA GLU A 537 28.34 14.31 0.12
C GLU A 537 29.52 14.54 1.07
N LEU A 538 30.14 13.46 1.56
CA LEU A 538 31.32 13.48 2.42
C LEU A 538 32.63 13.76 1.65
N ALA A 539 32.62 13.63 0.32
CA ALA A 539 33.78 13.88 -0.53
C ALA A 539 33.88 15.36 -0.92
N ASP A 540 35.08 15.80 -1.31
CA ASP A 540 35.28 17.15 -1.83
C ASP A 540 34.50 17.37 -3.14
N LEU A 541 34.26 18.63 -3.49
CA LEU A 541 33.45 18.99 -4.66
C LEU A 541 34.02 18.44 -5.97
N ARG A 542 35.35 18.37 -6.12
CA ARG A 542 35.97 17.90 -7.36
C ARG A 542 35.73 16.40 -7.52
N THR A 543 35.97 15.62 -6.46
CA THR A 543 35.66 14.18 -6.46
C THR A 543 34.19 13.91 -6.79
N ARG A 544 33.26 14.70 -6.23
CA ARG A 544 31.84 14.59 -6.56
C ARG A 544 31.55 14.85 -8.04
N ILE A 545 32.11 15.92 -8.61
CA ILE A 545 31.93 16.25 -10.03
C ILE A 545 32.50 15.13 -10.91
N ASP A 546 33.73 14.69 -10.65
CA ASP A 546 34.42 13.68 -11.45
C ASP A 546 33.69 12.32 -11.45
N LEU A 547 32.98 11.98 -10.37
CA LEU A 547 32.26 10.71 -10.23
C LEU A 547 30.78 10.77 -10.64
N LEU A 548 30.09 11.88 -10.40
CA LEU A 548 28.64 12.01 -10.62
C LEU A 548 28.29 12.66 -11.96
N TRP A 549 29.24 13.37 -12.57
CA TRP A 549 29.07 14.03 -13.87
C TRP A 549 30.21 13.65 -14.83
N PRO A 550 30.40 12.34 -15.10
CA PRO A 550 31.56 11.84 -15.84
C PRO A 550 31.59 12.22 -17.32
#